data_AF-A0A6N8KXG1-F1
#
_entry.id   AF-A0A6N8KXG1-F1
#
_cell.length_a   1.000
_cell.length_b   1.000
_cell.length_c   1.000
_cell.angle_alpha   90.00
_cell.angle_beta   90.00
_cell.angle_gamma   90.00
#
_symmetry.space_group_name_H-M   'P 1'
#
loop_
_entity.id
_entity.type
_entity.pdbx_description
1 polymer ?
#
loop_
_entity_poly.entity_id
_entity_poly.type
_entity_poly.pdbx_seq_one_letter_code
_entity_poly.pdbx_strand_id
1 'polypeptide(L)'
;MKYLIILILTLSSALLFSQDLRQKAPKGTMYIDIIKEGSKEQLYNELTEWLLDKGFMIEFRDSELFLIRTEPFERGSHMSYYTFRIKDGIITISGNYRQSSSSVALWGTGFNARDSFQQIKNVSSMQITGVKGAYRDMQIVAELLGDKLVFRK
;
A
#
# COMPACT_ATOMS: atom_id res chain seq x y z
N MET A 1 15.80 27.41 51.91
CA MET A 1 16.36 27.46 50.54
C MET A 1 16.89 26.06 50.17
N LYS A 2 16.04 25.14 49.69
CA LYS A 2 16.45 23.74 49.41
C LYS A 2 15.79 23.09 48.17
N TYR A 3 15.07 23.83 47.33
CA TYR A 3 14.37 23.23 46.18
C TYR A 3 14.43 24.08 44.92
N LEU A 4 15.63 24.45 44.45
CA LEU A 4 15.74 25.25 43.22
C LEU A 4 16.90 24.85 42.28
N ILE A 5 17.40 23.61 42.36
CA ILE A 5 18.49 23.10 41.47
C ILE A 5 18.17 21.69 40.95
N ILE A 6 16.89 21.28 40.86
CA ILE A 6 16.50 19.98 40.28
C ILE A 6 15.61 20.15 39.02
N LEU A 7 15.52 21.36 38.47
CA LEU A 7 14.63 21.64 37.33
C LEU A 7 15.33 21.87 35.98
N ILE A 8 16.61 21.51 35.83
CA ILE A 8 17.36 21.74 34.58
C ILE A 8 18.20 20.50 34.19
N LEU A 9 17.62 19.29 34.28
CA LEU A 9 18.29 18.07 33.81
C LEU A 9 17.36 17.03 33.18
N THR A 10 16.10 17.38 32.89
CA THR A 10 15.14 16.48 32.22
C THR A 10 14.75 16.92 30.81
N LEU A 11 15.34 18.00 30.26
CA LEU A 11 15.06 18.50 28.91
C LEU A 11 16.18 18.25 27.90
N SER A 12 17.01 17.23 28.12
CA SER A 12 18.01 16.81 27.14
C SER A 12 17.42 15.79 26.18
N SER A 13 16.75 16.31 25.15
CA SER A 13 16.90 15.79 23.79
C SER A 13 16.35 14.40 23.49
N ALA A 14 15.05 14.18 23.73
CA ALA A 14 14.27 13.27 22.88
C ALA A 14 14.01 13.91 21.50
N LEU A 15 15.07 14.37 20.83
CA LEU A 15 15.07 14.49 19.38
C LEU A 15 15.51 13.12 18.86
N LEU A 16 14.65 12.13 19.07
CA LEU A 16 14.58 11.02 18.14
C LEU A 16 14.24 11.68 16.81
N PHE A 17 15.27 11.88 15.99
CA PHE A 17 15.09 11.99 14.57
C PHE A 17 14.24 10.78 14.18
N SER A 18 12.93 10.98 14.05
CA SER A 18 12.11 10.22 13.13
C SER A 18 12.66 10.58 11.76
N GLN A 19 13.84 10.06 11.44
CA GLN A 19 14.21 9.87 10.06
C GLN A 19 13.13 8.96 9.54
N ASP A 20 12.28 9.55 8.72
CA ASP A 20 11.29 8.89 7.90
C ASP A 20 12.05 7.86 7.05
N LEU A 21 12.40 6.73 7.65
CA LEU A 21 12.97 5.54 7.02
C LEU A 21 11.85 4.84 6.25
N ARG A 22 11.01 5.62 5.54
CA ARG A 22 10.17 5.10 4.47
C ARG A 22 11.12 4.49 3.48
N GLN A 23 11.22 3.18 3.52
CA GLN A 23 12.03 2.41 2.61
C GLN A 23 11.56 2.77 1.20
N LYS A 24 12.41 3.48 0.47
CA LYS A 24 12.07 3.96 -0.86
C LYS A 24 11.86 2.75 -1.76
N ALA A 25 10.62 2.55 -2.20
CA ALA A 25 10.31 1.41 -3.04
C ALA A 25 11.14 1.42 -4.34
N PRO A 26 11.73 0.27 -4.73
CA PRO A 26 12.42 0.14 -6.01
C PRO A 26 11.52 0.46 -7.20
N LYS A 27 12.14 0.86 -8.32
CA LYS A 27 11.38 1.02 -9.58
C LYS A 27 10.83 -0.33 -10.06
N GLY A 28 9.54 -0.37 -10.37
CA GLY A 28 8.85 -1.52 -10.94
C GLY A 28 8.30 -2.53 -9.94
N THR A 29 8.15 -2.14 -8.68
CA THR A 29 7.40 -2.90 -7.68
C THR A 29 5.96 -3.13 -8.13
N MET A 30 5.53 -4.39 -8.15
CA MET A 30 4.15 -4.79 -8.43
C MET A 30 3.43 -5.30 -7.19
N TYR A 31 4.19 -5.79 -6.22
CA TYR A 31 3.71 -6.36 -4.98
C TYR A 31 4.44 -5.74 -3.79
N ILE A 32 3.71 -5.49 -2.71
CA ILE A 32 4.30 -5.15 -1.42
C ILE A 32 3.91 -6.26 -0.45
N ASP A 33 4.89 -6.95 0.11
CA ASP A 33 4.66 -7.87 1.21
C ASP A 33 4.81 -7.11 2.53
N ILE A 34 3.86 -7.33 3.43
CA ILE A 34 3.84 -6.80 4.78
C ILE A 34 4.09 -7.99 5.70
N ILE A 35 5.23 -8.01 6.37
CA ILE A 35 5.61 -9.08 7.30
C ILE A 35 4.96 -8.80 8.65
N LYS A 36 4.12 -9.73 9.11
CA LYS A 36 3.40 -9.68 10.38
C LYS A 36 3.54 -10.98 11.16
N GLU A 37 3.22 -10.95 12.44
CA GLU A 37 3.07 -12.17 13.25
C GLU A 37 1.62 -12.61 13.21
N GLY A 38 1.38 -13.92 13.28
CA GLY A 38 0.03 -14.51 13.28
C GLY A 38 -0.18 -15.53 12.17
N SER A 39 -1.22 -16.35 12.35
CA SER A 39 -1.65 -17.30 11.31
C SER A 39 -2.34 -16.56 10.16
N LYS A 40 -2.38 -17.18 8.98
CA LYS A 40 -3.14 -16.64 7.84
C LYS A 40 -4.62 -16.37 8.17
N GLU A 41 -5.27 -17.17 9.02
CA GLU A 41 -6.66 -16.97 9.45
C GLU A 41 -6.81 -15.72 10.31
N GLN A 42 -5.90 -15.51 11.27
CA GLN A 42 -5.89 -14.31 12.12
C GLN A 42 -5.68 -13.07 11.26
N LEU A 43 -4.64 -13.09 10.41
CA LEU A 43 -4.30 -11.96 9.53
C LEU A 43 -5.41 -11.66 8.51
N TYR A 44 -6.12 -12.68 8.03
CA TYR A 44 -7.25 -12.51 7.12
C TYR A 44 -8.42 -11.78 7.78
N ASN A 45 -8.76 -12.17 9.01
CA ASN A 45 -9.83 -11.52 9.77
C ASN A 45 -9.45 -10.08 10.14
N GLU A 46 -8.24 -9.88 10.68
CA GLU A 46 -7.73 -8.54 11.02
C GLU A 46 -7.70 -7.61 9.81
N LEU A 47 -7.23 -8.09 8.65
CA LEU A 47 -7.19 -7.30 7.43
C LEU A 47 -8.60 -6.96 6.94
N THR A 48 -9.52 -7.91 7.02
CA THR A 48 -10.92 -7.71 6.63
C THR A 48 -11.56 -6.60 7.46
N GLU A 49 -11.42 -6.67 8.78
CA GLU A 49 -11.95 -5.66 9.70
C GLU A 49 -11.31 -4.30 9.47
N TRP A 50 -9.98 -4.28 9.32
CA TRP A 50 -9.23 -3.06 9.05
C TRP A 50 -9.68 -2.39 7.75
N LEU A 51 -9.90 -3.15 6.67
CA LEU A 51 -10.37 -2.61 5.39
C LEU A 51 -11.75 -1.95 5.54
N LEU A 52 -12.66 -2.59 6.25
CA LEU A 52 -13.99 -2.04 6.51
C LEU A 52 -13.93 -0.78 7.40
N ASP A 53 -13.10 -0.80 8.45
CA ASP A 53 -12.87 0.37 9.33
C ASP A 53 -12.32 1.57 8.55
N LYS A 54 -11.44 1.32 7.58
CA LYS A 54 -10.89 2.35 6.69
C LYS A 54 -11.82 2.75 5.54
N GLY A 55 -13.05 2.22 5.51
CA GLY A 55 -14.06 2.58 4.53
C GLY A 55 -13.85 1.97 3.14
N PHE A 56 -13.00 0.93 3.01
CA PHE A 56 -12.92 0.17 1.78
C PHE A 56 -14.15 -0.71 1.61
N MET A 57 -14.77 -0.62 0.44
CA MET A 57 -15.75 -1.60 -0.01
C MET A 57 -15.03 -2.85 -0.52
N ILE A 58 -15.59 -4.03 -0.25
CA ILE A 58 -14.99 -5.31 -0.63
C ILE A 58 -15.85 -6.00 -1.69
N GLU A 59 -15.30 -6.14 -2.88
CA GLU A 59 -15.94 -6.77 -4.03
C GLU A 59 -15.95 -8.30 -3.90
N PHE A 60 -14.85 -8.86 -3.39
CA PHE A 60 -14.65 -10.30 -3.37
C PHE A 60 -13.82 -10.74 -2.15
N ARG A 61 -14.19 -11.87 -1.57
CA ARG A 61 -13.49 -12.56 -0.48
C ARG A 61 -13.48 -14.05 -0.75
N ASP A 62 -12.32 -14.66 -0.55
CA ASP A 62 -12.13 -16.12 -0.57
C ASP A 62 -11.37 -16.53 0.69
N SER A 63 -12.07 -17.23 1.59
CA SER A 63 -11.50 -17.70 2.86
C SER A 63 -10.68 -18.99 2.71
N GLU A 64 -10.84 -19.73 1.61
CA GLU A 64 -10.05 -20.93 1.35
C GLU A 64 -8.69 -20.56 0.74
N LEU A 65 -8.68 -19.57 -0.16
CA LEU A 65 -7.48 -19.05 -0.80
C LEU A 65 -6.85 -17.87 -0.06
N PHE A 66 -7.49 -17.41 1.03
CA PHE A 66 -7.08 -16.24 1.81
C PHE A 66 -6.82 -15.03 0.90
N LEU A 67 -7.84 -14.68 0.12
CA LEU A 67 -7.81 -13.60 -0.86
C LEU A 67 -8.92 -12.58 -0.56
N ILE A 68 -8.59 -11.29 -0.64
CA ILE A 68 -9.55 -10.18 -0.53
C ILE A 68 -9.31 -9.22 -1.69
N ARG A 69 -10.36 -8.78 -2.37
CA ARG A 69 -10.29 -7.74 -3.40
C ARG A 69 -11.25 -6.61 -3.07
N THR A 70 -10.76 -5.37 -3.07
CA THR A 70 -11.60 -4.18 -2.85
C THR A 70 -12.42 -3.88 -4.11
N GLU A 71 -13.54 -3.20 -3.94
CA GLU A 71 -14.19 -2.56 -5.09
C GLU A 71 -13.26 -1.48 -5.69
N PRO A 72 -13.42 -1.18 -6.99
CA PRO A 72 -12.78 -0.03 -7.59
C PRO A 72 -13.21 1.27 -6.90
N PHE A 73 -12.24 2.09 -6.51
CA PHE A 73 -12.47 3.44 -6.00
C PHE A 73 -11.90 4.48 -6.96
N GLU A 74 -12.54 5.64 -7.00
CA GLU A 74 -12.20 6.71 -7.93
C GLU A 74 -10.97 7.50 -7.50
N ARG A 75 -10.18 7.91 -8.49
CA ARG A 75 -9.05 8.82 -8.37
C ARG A 75 -9.06 9.82 -9.52
N GLY A 76 -9.92 10.83 -9.42
CA GLY A 76 -10.21 11.73 -10.52
C GLY A 76 -10.85 10.97 -11.68
N SER A 77 -10.34 11.11 -12.91
CA SER A 77 -10.84 10.40 -14.10
C SER A 77 -10.42 8.92 -14.21
N HIS A 78 -10.04 8.29 -13.09
CA HIS A 78 -9.44 6.96 -13.07
C HIS A 78 -10.00 6.16 -11.90
N MET A 79 -9.84 4.84 -11.96
CA MET A 79 -10.23 3.91 -10.91
C MET A 79 -9.05 3.04 -10.51
N SER A 80 -8.98 2.66 -9.24
CA SER A 80 -8.00 1.72 -8.72
C SER A 80 -8.68 0.71 -7.80
N TYR A 81 -8.14 -0.50 -7.71
CA TYR A 81 -8.56 -1.50 -6.72
C TYR A 81 -7.35 -2.26 -6.20
N TYR A 82 -7.49 -2.85 -5.02
CA TYR A 82 -6.45 -3.60 -4.35
C TYR A 82 -6.84 -5.06 -4.19
N THR A 83 -5.86 -5.93 -4.35
CA THR A 83 -5.96 -7.37 -4.09
C THR A 83 -4.94 -7.72 -3.02
N PHE A 84 -5.43 -8.35 -1.95
CA PHE A 84 -4.65 -8.84 -0.83
C PHE A 84 -4.66 -10.36 -0.84
N ARG A 85 -3.47 -10.96 -0.75
CA ARG A 85 -3.28 -12.39 -0.53
C ARG A 85 -2.56 -12.59 0.78
N ILE A 86 -3.13 -13.45 1.64
CA ILE A 86 -2.59 -13.69 2.98
C ILE A 86 -1.97 -15.10 3.03
N LYS A 87 -0.80 -15.17 3.66
CA LYS A 87 -0.12 -16.41 4.07
C LYS A 87 0.34 -16.25 5.51
N ASP A 88 0.83 -17.33 6.11
CA ASP A 88 1.34 -17.28 7.47
C ASP A 88 2.44 -16.22 7.59
N GLY A 89 2.19 -15.25 8.47
CA GLY A 89 3.05 -14.09 8.72
C GLY A 89 3.23 -13.09 7.57
N ILE A 90 2.45 -13.17 6.48
CA ILE A 90 2.64 -12.31 5.31
C ILE A 90 1.30 -11.87 4.72
N ILE A 91 1.14 -10.57 4.50
CA ILE A 91 0.07 -9.99 3.67
C ILE A 91 0.72 -9.41 2.42
N THR A 92 0.39 -9.95 1.25
CA THR A 92 0.82 -9.39 -0.05
C THR A 92 -0.28 -8.50 -0.61
N ILE A 93 0.01 -7.22 -0.81
CA ILE A 93 -0.86 -6.29 -1.54
C ILE A 93 -0.36 -6.13 -2.98
N SER A 94 -1.30 -6.12 -3.91
CA SER A 94 -1.13 -5.67 -5.28
C SER A 94 -2.32 -4.81 -5.68
N GLY A 95 -2.22 -4.10 -6.78
CA GLY A 95 -3.32 -3.26 -7.25
C GLY A 95 -3.25 -3.03 -8.74
N ASN A 96 -4.39 -2.57 -9.25
CA ASN A 96 -4.61 -2.34 -10.66
C ASN A 96 -5.19 -0.94 -10.86
N TYR A 97 -4.94 -0.39 -12.04
CA TYR A 97 -5.33 0.96 -12.40
C TYR A 97 -6.05 0.95 -13.75
N ARG A 98 -7.19 1.66 -13.82
CA ARG A 98 -8.02 1.76 -15.03
C ARG A 98 -8.42 3.21 -15.28
N GLN A 99 -8.43 3.63 -16.54
CA GLN A 99 -8.98 4.92 -16.96
C GLN A 99 -10.51 4.81 -17.08
N SER A 100 -11.28 5.72 -16.46
CA SER A 100 -12.73 5.53 -16.25
C SER A 100 -13.57 5.45 -17.53
N SER A 101 -13.07 5.99 -18.65
CA SER A 101 -13.76 6.01 -19.94
C SER A 101 -13.41 4.86 -20.90
N SER A 102 -12.51 3.93 -20.52
CA SER A 102 -12.09 2.83 -21.40
C SER A 102 -12.62 1.49 -20.91
N SER A 103 -13.40 0.80 -21.74
CA SER A 103 -13.71 -0.64 -21.62
C SER A 103 -12.48 -1.53 -21.76
N VAL A 104 -11.34 -0.97 -22.21
CA VAL A 104 -10.03 -1.61 -22.10
C VAL A 104 -9.56 -1.41 -20.67
N ALA A 105 -10.06 -2.28 -19.80
CA ALA A 105 -9.35 -2.53 -18.58
C ALA A 105 -7.97 -3.09 -18.95
N LEU A 106 -6.92 -2.47 -18.42
CA LEU A 106 -5.57 -3.04 -18.42
C LEU A 106 -5.56 -4.26 -17.48
N TRP A 107 -6.35 -5.27 -17.81
CA TRP A 107 -6.32 -6.58 -17.18
C TRP A 107 -5.06 -7.25 -17.69
N GLY A 108 -4.02 -7.29 -16.87
CA GLY A 108 -2.81 -8.01 -17.26
C GLY A 108 -1.60 -7.77 -16.39
N THR A 109 -1.59 -6.74 -15.54
CA THR A 109 -0.38 -6.45 -14.80
C THR A 109 -0.68 -5.84 -13.44
N GLY A 110 -0.49 -6.58 -12.34
CA GLY A 110 -0.21 -5.92 -11.06
C GLY A 110 0.90 -4.91 -11.31
N PHE A 111 0.77 -3.66 -10.83
CA PHE A 111 1.57 -2.47 -11.18
C PHE A 111 2.84 -2.70 -12.06
N ASN A 112 2.74 -3.16 -13.32
CA ASN A 112 3.93 -3.32 -14.18
C ASN A 112 4.35 -1.93 -14.61
N ALA A 113 5.44 -1.45 -14.03
CA ALA A 113 6.24 -0.41 -14.66
C ALA A 113 7.22 -1.00 -15.69
N ARG A 114 7.07 -2.26 -16.10
CA ARG A 114 8.11 -2.98 -16.85
C ARG A 114 8.03 -2.83 -18.37
N ASP A 115 6.85 -2.63 -18.96
CA ASP A 115 6.72 -2.44 -20.43
C ASP A 115 6.30 -1.04 -20.87
N SER A 116 6.24 -0.09 -19.94
CA SER A 116 5.60 1.19 -20.22
C SER A 116 6.54 2.39 -20.01
N PHE A 117 7.76 2.26 -19.48
CA PHE A 117 8.69 3.41 -19.56
C PHE A 117 9.21 3.72 -20.98
N GLN A 118 9.19 2.74 -21.90
CA GLN A 118 9.54 2.95 -23.31
C GLN A 118 8.35 2.93 -24.28
N GLN A 119 7.25 2.24 -23.99
CA GLN A 119 6.00 2.39 -24.77
C GLN A 119 5.14 3.57 -24.30
N ILE A 120 5.29 4.07 -23.07
CA ILE A 120 4.85 5.43 -22.66
C ILE A 120 5.90 6.48 -23.03
N LYS A 121 6.64 6.29 -24.12
CA LYS A 121 7.20 7.43 -24.86
C LYS A 121 6.18 8.06 -25.81
N ASN A 122 5.09 7.35 -26.14
CA ASN A 122 4.10 7.82 -27.11
C ASN A 122 2.69 7.99 -26.54
N VAL A 123 2.50 7.93 -25.22
CA VAL A 123 1.18 8.17 -24.61
C VAL A 123 1.30 9.26 -23.56
N SER A 124 0.47 10.29 -23.72
CA SER A 124 0.42 11.56 -22.99
C SER A 124 0.84 11.49 -21.50
N SER A 125 1.56 12.52 -21.05
CA SER A 125 2.05 12.73 -19.68
C SER A 125 0.99 12.62 -18.57
N MET A 126 -0.30 12.70 -18.89
CA MET A 126 -1.42 12.52 -17.95
C MET A 126 -1.57 11.08 -17.45
N GLN A 127 -1.35 10.05 -18.29
CA GLN A 127 -1.53 8.65 -17.89
C GLN A 127 -0.43 8.16 -16.91
N ILE A 128 0.79 8.68 -17.04
CA ILE A 128 1.91 8.38 -16.13
C ILE A 128 1.62 8.89 -14.71
N THR A 129 0.92 10.02 -14.59
CA THR A 129 0.70 10.69 -13.31
C THR A 129 -0.26 9.90 -12.43
N GLY A 130 -1.35 9.37 -12.99
CA GLY A 130 -2.32 8.61 -12.21
C GLY A 130 -1.86 7.20 -11.84
N VAL A 131 -1.05 6.53 -12.66
CA VAL A 131 -0.42 5.24 -12.28
C VAL A 131 0.55 5.41 -11.12
N LYS A 132 1.39 6.45 -11.15
CA LYS A 132 2.28 6.80 -10.01
C LYS A 132 1.49 7.11 -8.75
N GLY A 133 0.36 7.80 -8.92
CA GLY A 133 -0.56 8.04 -7.83
C GLY A 133 -1.09 6.73 -7.24
N ALA A 134 -1.63 5.83 -8.07
CA ALA A 134 -2.26 4.60 -7.59
C ALA A 134 -1.27 3.70 -6.86
N TYR A 135 -0.02 3.67 -7.35
CA TYR A 135 1.08 3.03 -6.66
C TYR A 135 1.39 3.69 -5.32
N ARG A 136 1.44 5.03 -5.27
CA ARG A 136 1.67 5.76 -4.02
C ARG A 136 0.60 5.44 -2.98
N ASP A 137 -0.66 5.36 -3.39
CA ASP A 137 -1.76 5.02 -2.49
C ASP A 137 -1.63 3.57 -2.01
N MET A 138 -1.25 2.62 -2.88
CA MET A 138 -0.95 1.24 -2.46
C MET A 138 0.17 1.21 -1.41
N GLN A 139 1.23 1.99 -1.62
CA GLN A 139 2.33 2.09 -0.66
C GLN A 139 1.85 2.68 0.68
N ILE A 140 1.01 3.71 0.66
CA ILE A 140 0.42 4.28 1.87
C ILE A 140 -0.43 3.23 2.60
N VAL A 141 -1.25 2.47 1.88
CA VAL A 141 -2.04 1.38 2.48
C VAL A 141 -1.12 0.34 3.13
N ALA A 142 -0.02 -0.05 2.46
CA ALA A 142 0.94 -0.98 3.02
C ALA A 142 1.63 -0.42 4.29
N GLU A 143 2.06 0.84 4.26
CA GLU A 143 2.67 1.55 5.39
C GLU A 143 1.70 1.67 6.58
N LEU A 144 0.40 1.82 6.34
CA LEU A 144 -0.61 1.85 7.41
C LEU A 144 -0.94 0.45 7.97
N LEU A 145 -0.70 -0.61 7.19
CA LEU A 145 -0.97 -1.99 7.59
C LEU A 145 0.19 -2.61 8.39
N GLY A 146 1.42 -2.12 8.23
CA GLY A 146 2.55 -2.56 9.03
C GLY A 146 3.90 -1.94 8.65
N ASP A 147 4.89 -2.15 9.52
CA ASP A 147 6.18 -1.47 9.45
C ASP A 147 7.24 -2.24 8.65
N LYS A 148 7.09 -3.56 8.51
CA LYS A 148 8.06 -4.44 7.84
C LYS A 148 7.63 -4.72 6.41
N LEU A 149 8.08 -3.88 5.49
CA LEU A 149 7.72 -3.96 4.07
C LEU A 149 8.80 -4.62 3.21
N VAL A 150 8.40 -5.45 2.26
CA VAL A 150 9.27 -6.02 1.22
C VAL A 150 8.66 -5.73 -0.15
N PHE A 151 9.40 -5.02 -0.98
CA PHE A 151 8.94 -4.61 -2.31
C PHE A 151 9.39 -5.62 -3.37
N ARG A 152 8.45 -6.19 -4.13
CA ARG A 152 8.73 -7.17 -5.17
C ARG A 152 8.18 -6.76 -6.52
N LYS A 153 8.88 -7.20 -7.57
CA LYS A 153 8.36 -7.20 -8.94
C LYS A 153 7.45 -8.40 -9.09
#